data_AF-A0A679K028-F1
#
_entry.id   AF-A0A679K028-F1
#
_cell.length_a   1.000
_cell.length_b   1.000
_cell.length_c   1.000
_cell.angle_alpha   90.00
_cell.angle_beta   90.00
_cell.angle_gamma   90.00
#
_symmetry.space_group_name_H-M   'P 1'
#
loop_
_entity.id
_entity.type
_entity.pdbx_description
1 polymer ?
#
loop_
_entity_poly.entity_id
_entity_poly.type
_entity_poly.pdbx_seq_one_letter_code
_entity_poly.pdbx_strand_id
1 'polypeptide(L)'
;MGDKATLETLLSAAVFLIPIAVLFTLILLLSRRRRPAAQSQAAQSSSAMPQEPSNEPGHAQPLHALSRTPAGVALLAPDQQAQTPLAPVESVETILEKIETALARGEKTALSGLYYELAAAHARLGKADARMAALRSAAGYGALHGPPGAHAAARLALGEAAHSAGDLTTACEQWQMARTAYLQAGEAEHHARIEKRMRDNGCPTDWVLTDF
;
A
#
# COMPACT_ATOMS: atom_id res chain seq x y z
N MET A 1 19.83 31.91 -50.89
CA MET A 1 20.09 30.46 -50.68
C MET A 1 20.76 30.18 -49.33
N GLY A 2 20.65 31.06 -48.33
CA GLY A 2 21.35 30.93 -47.02
C GLY A 2 20.45 30.75 -45.79
N ASP A 3 19.12 30.91 -45.91
CA ASP A 3 18.25 31.06 -44.72
C ASP A 3 17.65 29.74 -44.20
N LYS A 4 17.65 28.67 -45.01
CA LYS A 4 17.14 27.37 -44.58
C LYS A 4 18.13 26.61 -43.69
N ALA A 5 19.42 26.67 -44.01
CA ALA A 5 20.45 25.95 -43.27
C ALA A 5 20.65 26.51 -41.85
N THR A 6 20.55 27.84 -41.68
CA THR A 6 20.63 28.50 -40.37
C THR A 6 19.43 28.17 -39.48
N LEU A 7 18.22 28.08 -40.04
CA LEU A 7 17.01 27.71 -39.32
C LEU A 7 17.04 26.26 -38.82
N GLU A 8 17.47 25.30 -39.65
CA GLU A 8 17.59 23.90 -39.24
C GLU A 8 18.66 23.70 -38.15
N THR A 9 19.76 24.45 -38.22
CA THR A 9 20.83 24.41 -37.21
C THR A 9 20.34 24.97 -35.87
N LEU A 10 19.56 26.07 -35.90
CA LEU A 10 18.96 26.65 -34.69
C LEU A 10 17.88 25.75 -34.07
N LEU A 11 17.07 25.09 -34.90
CA LEU A 11 16.03 24.18 -34.42
C LEU A 11 16.64 22.93 -33.78
N SER A 12 17.70 22.37 -34.37
CA SER A 12 18.42 21.24 -33.79
C SER A 12 19.08 21.61 -32.46
N ALA A 13 19.72 22.77 -32.38
CA ALA A 13 20.34 23.25 -31.14
C ALA A 13 19.31 23.49 -30.01
N ALA A 14 18.10 23.97 -30.34
CA ALA A 14 17.04 24.20 -29.37
C ALA A 14 16.54 22.90 -28.69
N VAL A 15 16.50 21.78 -29.43
CA VAL A 15 16.06 20.49 -28.88
C VAL A 15 17.03 19.95 -27.81
N PHE A 16 18.34 20.23 -27.94
CA PHE A 16 19.34 19.83 -26.94
C PHE A 16 19.37 20.72 -25.69
N LEU A 17 18.87 21.95 -25.77
CA LEU A 17 18.83 22.88 -24.63
C LEU A 17 17.70 22.54 -23.63
N ILE A 18 16.62 21.93 -24.10
CA ILE A 18 15.46 21.55 -23.28
C ILE A 18 15.85 20.56 -22.14
N PRO A 19 16.51 19.41 -22.40
CA PRO A 19 16.87 18.48 -21.32
C PRO A 19 17.85 19.11 -20.33
N ILE A 20 18.77 19.97 -20.79
CA ILE A 20 19.74 20.66 -19.92
C ILE A 20 19.03 21.64 -18.97
N ALA A 21 18.09 22.43 -19.48
CA ALA A 21 17.31 23.37 -18.68
C ALA A 21 16.45 22.66 -17.62
N VAL A 22 15.84 21.51 -17.98
CA VAL A 22 15.07 20.69 -17.05
C VAL A 22 15.95 20.15 -15.92
N LEU A 23 17.13 19.62 -16.28
CA LEU A 23 18.08 19.05 -15.31
C LEU A 23 18.61 20.12 -14.34
N PHE A 24 18.93 21.32 -14.85
CA PHE A 24 19.34 22.46 -14.03
C PHE A 24 18.24 22.91 -13.05
N THR A 25 16.99 22.96 -13.52
CA THR A 25 15.83 23.31 -12.70
C THR A 25 15.60 22.27 -11.59
N LEU A 26 15.76 20.98 -11.89
CA LEU A 26 15.62 19.89 -10.94
C LEU A 26 16.70 19.96 -9.84
N ILE A 27 17.95 20.25 -10.21
CA ILE A 27 19.05 20.46 -9.25
C ILE A 27 18.78 21.68 -8.35
N LEU A 28 18.27 22.79 -8.91
CA LEU A 28 17.91 23.98 -8.11
C LEU A 28 16.78 23.70 -7.11
N LEU A 29 15.77 22.92 -7.50
CA LEU A 29 14.68 22.52 -6.60
C LEU A 29 15.16 21.58 -5.49
N LEU A 30 16.04 20.64 -5.80
CA LEU A 30 16.61 19.70 -4.82
C LEU A 30 17.57 20.39 -3.83
N SER A 31 18.38 21.34 -4.30
CA SER A 31 19.27 22.13 -3.44
C SER A 31 18.50 23.09 -2.52
N ARG A 32 17.37 23.65 -2.97
CA ARG A 32 16.47 24.45 -2.11
C ARG A 32 15.79 23.61 -1.03
N ARG A 33 15.41 22.36 -1.33
CA ARG A 33 14.81 21.44 -0.35
C ARG A 33 15.78 20.98 0.74
N ARG A 34 17.09 21.07 0.50
CA ARG A 34 18.12 20.63 1.45
C ARG A 34 18.59 21.71 2.43
N ARG A 35 17.96 22.88 2.50
CA ARG A 35 18.24 23.84 3.59
C ARG A 35 17.72 23.24 4.90
N PRO A 36 18.59 22.80 5.83
CA PRO A 36 18.15 22.27 7.10
C PRO A 36 17.58 23.43 7.92
N ALA A 37 16.37 23.25 8.43
CA ALA A 37 15.79 24.13 9.44
C ALA A 37 16.59 23.98 10.74
N ALA A 38 17.68 24.76 10.85
CA ALA A 38 18.36 25.00 12.11
C ALA A 38 17.55 26.02 12.91
N GLN A 39 16.47 25.58 13.57
CA GLN A 39 15.84 26.32 14.67
C GLN A 39 14.73 25.48 15.31
N SER A 40 15.07 24.73 16.36
CA SER A 40 14.15 24.33 17.43
C SER A 40 14.96 23.72 18.56
N GLN A 41 15.35 24.54 19.55
CA GLN A 41 15.66 24.10 20.90
C GLN A 41 15.81 25.33 21.81
N ALA A 42 14.67 25.85 22.28
CA ALA A 42 14.57 26.56 23.54
C ALA A 42 13.10 26.59 23.97
N ALA A 43 12.86 26.29 25.25
CA ALA A 43 11.61 26.32 25.99
C ALA A 43 10.74 25.05 25.97
N GLN A 44 11.12 24.08 26.81
CA GLN A 44 10.16 23.40 27.70
C GLN A 44 10.91 22.88 28.93
N SER A 45 10.85 23.65 30.01
CA SER A 45 11.32 23.28 31.35
C SER A 45 10.38 23.91 32.37
N SER A 46 9.62 23.07 33.07
CA SER A 46 8.94 23.24 34.38
C SER A 46 7.83 22.19 34.41
N SER A 47 8.03 20.99 34.97
CA SER A 47 8.15 20.65 36.40
C SER A 47 6.96 21.09 37.23
N ALA A 48 6.10 20.13 37.63
CA ALA A 48 5.59 19.95 39.00
C ALA A 48 4.54 18.82 39.06
N MET A 49 4.94 17.68 39.65
CA MET A 49 4.09 16.79 40.47
C MET A 49 3.84 17.47 41.86
N PRO A 50 2.95 17.01 42.79
CA PRO A 50 2.56 15.61 43.04
C PRO A 50 1.12 15.34 43.57
N GLN A 51 0.84 14.04 43.78
CA GLN A 51 0.11 13.38 44.89
C GLN A 51 -1.11 12.48 44.56
N GLU A 52 -0.86 11.20 44.83
CA GLU A 52 -1.78 10.10 45.15
C GLU A 52 -2.34 10.26 46.59
N PRO A 53 -3.47 9.63 46.95
CA PRO A 53 -3.36 8.30 47.58
C PRO A 53 -4.50 7.30 47.26
N SER A 54 -4.09 6.05 46.96
CA SER A 54 -4.54 4.77 47.53
C SER A 54 -5.98 4.57 48.06
N ASN A 55 -6.66 3.52 47.54
CA ASN A 55 -7.39 2.51 48.33
C ASN A 55 -7.78 1.27 47.49
N GLU A 56 -7.31 0.10 47.94
CA GLU A 56 -7.77 -1.28 47.63
C GLU A 56 -8.10 -1.95 48.99
N PRO A 57 -8.61 -3.20 49.10
CA PRO A 57 -9.44 -4.03 48.21
C PRO A 57 -10.65 -4.65 48.96
N GLY A 58 -11.54 -5.40 48.29
CA GLY A 58 -12.65 -6.10 48.95
C GLY A 58 -13.19 -7.31 48.18
N HIS A 59 -12.74 -8.51 48.57
CA HIS A 59 -13.32 -9.80 48.18
C HIS A 59 -14.62 -10.10 48.94
N ALA A 60 -15.65 -10.60 48.23
CA ALA A 60 -16.54 -11.68 48.72
C ALA A 60 -17.45 -12.22 47.59
N GLN A 61 -17.33 -13.53 47.33
CA GLN A 61 -18.28 -14.44 46.68
C GLN A 61 -19.19 -15.08 47.77
N PRO A 62 -20.16 -16.03 47.55
CA PRO A 62 -20.82 -16.55 46.32
C PRO A 62 -22.36 -16.90 46.49
N LEU A 63 -22.91 -17.62 45.49
CA LEU A 63 -23.97 -18.66 45.51
C LEU A 63 -25.47 -18.29 45.36
N HIS A 64 -26.03 -18.56 44.17
CA HIS A 64 -27.27 -19.34 43.94
C HIS A 64 -27.18 -19.91 42.50
N ALA A 65 -26.86 -21.19 42.30
CA ALA A 65 -27.75 -22.36 42.32
C ALA A 65 -28.57 -22.56 41.02
N LEU A 66 -28.04 -23.47 40.19
CA LEU A 66 -28.71 -24.53 39.43
C LEU A 66 -29.88 -24.16 38.51
N SER A 67 -29.68 -24.38 37.20
CA SER A 67 -30.60 -25.20 36.39
C SER A 67 -30.00 -25.68 35.06
N ARG A 68 -29.78 -27.00 35.01
CA ARG A 68 -30.29 -27.93 33.98
C ARG A 68 -29.61 -27.95 32.59
N THR A 69 -28.66 -28.89 32.44
CA THR A 69 -28.39 -29.61 31.17
C THR A 69 -29.50 -30.66 30.94
N PRO A 70 -29.82 -31.01 29.68
CA PRO A 70 -29.18 -32.21 29.14
C PRO A 70 -28.70 -32.09 27.69
N ALA A 71 -27.79 -33.00 27.39
CA ALA A 71 -27.15 -33.28 26.11
C ALA A 71 -28.13 -33.39 24.94
N GLY A 72 -27.79 -32.70 23.84
CA GLY A 72 -28.28 -32.94 22.50
C GLY A 72 -27.08 -32.93 21.56
N VAL A 73 -26.77 -34.10 21.03
CA VAL A 73 -25.60 -34.42 20.21
C VAL A 73 -25.56 -33.53 18.96
N ALA A 74 -24.58 -32.63 18.89
CA ALA A 74 -24.22 -31.93 17.67
C ALA A 74 -23.42 -32.88 16.77
N LEU A 75 -24.12 -33.59 15.88
CA LEU A 75 -23.48 -34.28 14.77
C LEU A 75 -22.99 -33.22 13.78
N LEU A 76 -21.67 -33.15 13.64
CA LEU A 76 -20.93 -32.38 12.65
C LEU A 76 -21.45 -32.70 11.25
N ALA A 77 -22.08 -31.72 10.60
CA ALA A 77 -22.14 -31.67 9.15
C ALA A 77 -20.82 -31.03 8.67
N PRO A 78 -20.02 -31.69 7.82
CA PRO A 78 -18.85 -31.06 7.23
C PRO A 78 -19.31 -30.01 6.22
N ASP A 79 -18.78 -28.80 6.37
CA ASP A 79 -18.81 -27.71 5.39
C ASP A 79 -18.43 -28.24 4.00
N GLN A 80 -19.43 -28.45 3.14
CA GLN A 80 -19.23 -28.44 1.70
C GLN A 80 -18.98 -26.99 1.30
N GLN A 81 -17.72 -26.55 1.40
CA GLN A 81 -17.23 -25.44 0.61
C GLN A 81 -17.49 -25.79 -0.85
N ALA A 82 -18.49 -25.14 -1.43
CA ALA A 82 -18.69 -25.09 -2.86
C ALA A 82 -17.38 -24.59 -3.49
N GLN A 83 -16.63 -25.52 -4.07
CA GLN A 83 -15.48 -25.20 -4.89
C GLN A 83 -16.02 -24.50 -6.14
N THR A 84 -16.01 -23.17 -6.12
CA THR A 84 -16.13 -22.36 -7.34
C THR A 84 -15.09 -22.88 -8.33
N PRO A 85 -15.44 -23.17 -9.60
CA PRO A 85 -14.46 -23.61 -10.58
C PRO A 85 -13.29 -22.62 -10.60
N LEU A 86 -12.10 -23.09 -10.21
CA LEU A 86 -10.87 -22.33 -10.34
C LEU A 86 -10.73 -21.99 -11.83
N ALA A 87 -10.92 -20.71 -12.18
CA ALA A 87 -10.61 -20.23 -13.51
C ALA A 87 -9.19 -20.70 -13.87
N PRO A 88 -8.93 -21.12 -15.12
CA PRO A 88 -7.61 -21.57 -15.53
C PRO A 88 -6.56 -20.54 -15.11
N VAL A 89 -5.55 -21.02 -14.38
CA VAL A 89 -4.45 -20.16 -13.93
C VAL A 89 -3.66 -19.75 -15.17
N GLU A 90 -3.78 -18.48 -15.56
CA GLU A 90 -3.08 -17.96 -16.73
C GLU A 90 -1.56 -17.95 -16.54
N SER A 91 -0.85 -18.16 -17.65
CA SER A 91 0.61 -18.12 -17.73
C SER A 91 1.14 -16.69 -17.64
N VAL A 92 2.41 -16.52 -17.29
CA VAL A 92 3.06 -15.19 -17.27
C VAL A 92 3.03 -14.57 -18.66
N GLU A 93 3.28 -15.39 -19.68
CA GLU A 93 3.36 -15.00 -21.08
C GLU A 93 2.01 -14.45 -21.58
N THR A 94 0.92 -15.15 -21.28
CA THR A 94 -0.44 -14.71 -21.63
C THR A 94 -0.80 -13.38 -20.96
N ILE A 95 -0.42 -13.18 -19.70
CA ILE A 95 -0.69 -11.93 -18.99
C ILE A 95 0.12 -10.78 -19.58
N LEU A 96 1.37 -11.01 -19.97
CA LEU A 96 2.20 -10.00 -20.65
C LEU A 96 1.61 -9.58 -21.99
N GLU A 97 1.13 -10.53 -22.81
CA GLU A 97 0.44 -10.21 -24.07
C GLU A 97 -0.81 -9.34 -23.85
N LYS A 98 -1.58 -9.60 -22.79
CA LYS A 98 -2.72 -8.75 -22.41
C LYS A 98 -2.28 -7.34 -21.98
N ILE A 99 -1.18 -7.22 -21.23
CA ILE A 99 -0.60 -5.93 -20.83
C ILE A 99 -0.18 -5.14 -22.06
N GLU A 100 0.55 -5.77 -22.99
CA GLU A 100 0.97 -5.15 -24.25
C GLU A 100 -0.22 -4.69 -25.09
N THR A 101 -1.25 -5.53 -25.18
CA THR A 101 -2.50 -5.20 -25.89
C THR A 101 -3.20 -4.01 -25.24
N ALA A 102 -3.35 -3.99 -23.91
CA ALA A 102 -3.96 -2.90 -23.17
C ALA A 102 -3.16 -1.59 -23.31
N LEU A 103 -1.83 -1.66 -23.28
CA LEU A 103 -0.95 -0.52 -23.55
C LEU A 103 -1.15 0.03 -24.96
N ALA A 104 -1.17 -0.84 -25.97
CA ALA A 104 -1.36 -0.46 -27.37
C ALA A 104 -2.72 0.20 -27.62
N ARG A 105 -3.76 -0.23 -26.89
CA ARG A 105 -5.11 0.33 -26.96
C ARG A 105 -5.33 1.54 -26.06
N GLY A 106 -4.37 1.90 -25.21
CA GLY A 106 -4.51 2.99 -24.25
C GLY A 106 -5.47 2.70 -23.09
N GLU A 107 -5.75 1.43 -22.81
CA GLU A 107 -6.67 0.95 -21.76
C GLU A 107 -6.04 1.02 -20.36
N LYS A 108 -5.65 2.23 -19.94
CA LYS A 108 -4.84 2.44 -18.71
C LYS A 108 -5.53 2.00 -17.42
N THR A 109 -6.86 2.03 -17.38
CA THR A 109 -7.67 1.62 -16.24
C THR A 109 -7.54 0.11 -15.94
N ALA A 110 -7.31 -0.72 -16.98
CA ALA A 110 -7.15 -2.17 -16.85
C ALA A 110 -5.75 -2.59 -16.37
N LEU A 111 -4.73 -1.74 -16.60
CA LEU A 111 -3.33 -2.10 -16.35
C LEU A 111 -3.05 -2.42 -14.88
N SER A 112 -3.71 -1.76 -13.93
CA SER A 112 -3.56 -2.07 -12.50
C SER A 112 -3.87 -3.54 -12.20
N GLY A 113 -5.03 -4.02 -12.70
CA GLY A 113 -5.46 -5.41 -12.51
C GLY A 113 -4.54 -6.41 -13.21
N LEU A 114 -4.16 -6.13 -14.45
CA LEU A 114 -3.27 -7.01 -15.22
C LEU A 114 -1.88 -7.16 -14.57
N TYR A 115 -1.30 -6.07 -14.08
CA TYR A 115 -0.04 -6.15 -13.33
C TYR A 115 -0.19 -6.85 -11.97
N TYR A 116 -1.36 -6.76 -11.33
CA TYR A 116 -1.67 -7.51 -10.11
C TYR A 116 -1.74 -9.03 -10.39
N GLU A 117 -2.36 -9.44 -11.50
CA GLU A 117 -2.38 -10.83 -11.96
C GLU A 117 -0.97 -11.33 -12.31
N LEU A 118 -0.17 -10.51 -12.98
CA LEU A 118 1.24 -10.81 -13.28
C LEU A 118 2.05 -11.03 -12.01
N ALA A 119 1.83 -10.20 -10.99
CA ALA A 119 2.47 -10.39 -9.68
C ALA A 119 2.07 -11.73 -9.03
N ALA A 120 0.79 -12.10 -9.09
CA ALA A 120 0.33 -13.39 -8.60
C ALA A 120 0.98 -14.56 -9.38
N ALA A 121 1.16 -14.42 -10.69
CA ALA A 121 1.87 -15.41 -11.50
C ALA A 121 3.34 -15.54 -11.11
N HIS A 122 4.05 -14.43 -10.88
CA HIS A 122 5.42 -14.46 -10.38
C HIS A 122 5.54 -15.04 -8.96
N ALA A 123 4.55 -14.79 -8.09
CA ALA A 123 4.51 -15.38 -6.76
C ALA A 123 4.46 -16.92 -6.81
N ARG A 124 3.62 -17.50 -7.68
CA ARG A 124 3.51 -18.96 -7.87
C ARG A 124 4.82 -19.58 -8.38
N LEU A 125 5.63 -18.82 -9.12
CA LEU A 125 6.91 -19.26 -9.65
C LEU A 125 8.09 -18.98 -8.70
N GLY A 126 7.85 -18.44 -7.51
CA GLY A 126 8.92 -18.05 -6.57
C GLY A 126 9.79 -16.88 -7.05
N LYS A 127 9.37 -16.14 -8.08
CA LYS A 127 10.12 -15.02 -8.66
C LYS A 127 9.85 -13.73 -7.85
N ALA A 128 10.47 -13.63 -6.68
CA ALA A 128 10.22 -12.54 -5.72
C ALA A 128 10.44 -11.13 -6.30
N ASP A 129 11.56 -10.91 -6.98
CA ASP A 129 11.87 -9.59 -7.57
C ASP A 129 10.88 -9.20 -8.66
N ALA A 130 10.52 -10.15 -9.52
CA ALA A 130 9.56 -9.93 -10.61
C ALA A 130 8.14 -9.67 -10.05
N ARG A 131 7.75 -10.40 -8.99
CA ARG A 131 6.51 -10.13 -8.25
C ARG A 131 6.51 -8.70 -7.73
N MET A 132 7.59 -8.26 -7.08
CA MET A 132 7.70 -6.90 -6.53
C MET A 132 7.64 -5.84 -7.64
N ALA A 133 8.32 -6.06 -8.76
CA ALA A 133 8.26 -5.15 -9.91
C ALA A 133 6.82 -5.02 -10.45
N ALA A 134 6.14 -6.14 -10.66
CA ALA A 134 4.75 -6.16 -11.12
C ALA A 134 3.79 -5.47 -10.13
N LEU A 135 3.94 -5.72 -8.82
CA LEU A 135 3.13 -5.05 -7.80
C LEU A 135 3.35 -3.53 -7.75
N ARG A 136 4.58 -3.05 -7.96
CA ARG A 136 4.85 -1.60 -8.06
C ARG A 136 4.16 -1.00 -9.29
N SER A 137 4.18 -1.68 -10.43
CA SER A 137 3.44 -1.26 -11.62
C SER A 137 1.93 -1.24 -11.36
N ALA A 138 1.39 -2.28 -10.72
CA ALA A 138 -0.03 -2.35 -10.35
C ALA A 138 -0.43 -1.16 -9.46
N ALA A 139 0.33 -0.90 -8.39
CA ALA A 139 0.07 0.21 -7.49
C ALA A 139 0.17 1.58 -8.19
N GLY A 140 1.15 1.75 -9.09
CA GLY A 140 1.35 2.96 -9.87
C GLY A 140 0.21 3.24 -10.85
N TYR A 141 -0.18 2.25 -11.66
CA TYR A 141 -1.34 2.36 -12.55
C TYR A 141 -2.64 2.53 -11.77
N GLY A 142 -2.79 1.83 -10.64
CA GLY A 142 -3.91 1.99 -9.73
C GLY A 142 -4.05 3.43 -9.22
N ALA A 143 -2.95 4.06 -8.82
CA ALA A 143 -2.97 5.43 -8.30
C ALA A 143 -3.36 6.47 -9.36
N LEU A 144 -2.91 6.28 -10.60
CA LEU A 144 -3.06 7.26 -11.68
C LEU A 144 -4.33 7.08 -12.50
N HIS A 145 -4.78 5.84 -12.66
CA HIS A 145 -5.77 5.47 -13.67
C HIS A 145 -6.78 4.44 -13.19
N GLY A 146 -6.46 3.64 -12.16
CA GLY A 146 -7.32 2.58 -11.68
C GLY A 146 -8.42 3.09 -10.75
N PRO A 147 -9.47 2.28 -10.51
CA PRO A 147 -10.40 2.55 -9.43
C PRO A 147 -9.68 2.48 -8.07
N PRO A 148 -10.13 3.23 -7.04
CA PRO A 148 -9.49 3.26 -5.73
C PRO A 148 -9.27 1.87 -5.11
N GLY A 149 -10.22 0.94 -5.26
CA GLY A 149 -10.08 -0.44 -4.77
C GLY A 149 -8.92 -1.22 -5.42
N ALA A 150 -8.64 -0.99 -6.72
CA ALA A 150 -7.50 -1.63 -7.39
C ALA A 150 -6.16 -1.06 -6.90
N HIS A 151 -6.10 0.25 -6.65
CA HIS A 151 -4.93 0.86 -6.00
C HIS A 151 -4.71 0.27 -4.60
N ALA A 152 -5.77 0.18 -3.81
CA ALA A 152 -5.74 -0.33 -2.44
C ALA A 152 -5.26 -1.79 -2.37
N ALA A 153 -5.80 -2.66 -3.23
CA ALA A 153 -5.40 -4.06 -3.31
C ALA A 153 -3.92 -4.23 -3.67
N ALA A 154 -3.42 -3.46 -4.65
CA ALA A 154 -2.02 -3.50 -5.04
C ALA A 154 -1.08 -3.03 -3.92
N ARG A 155 -1.45 -1.96 -3.20
CA ARG A 155 -0.73 -1.48 -2.01
C ARG A 155 -0.70 -2.52 -0.90
N LEU A 156 -1.85 -3.15 -0.62
CA LEU A 156 -1.93 -4.21 0.38
C LEU A 156 -0.98 -5.36 0.03
N ALA A 157 -0.99 -5.82 -1.22
CA ALA A 157 -0.11 -6.88 -1.68
C ALA A 157 1.39 -6.52 -1.65
N LEU A 158 1.75 -5.25 -1.90
CA LEU A 158 3.12 -4.76 -1.68
C LEU A 158 3.51 -4.83 -0.20
N GLY A 159 2.59 -4.45 0.69
CA GLY A 159 2.79 -4.54 2.13
C GLY A 159 3.01 -5.97 2.60
N GLU A 160 2.17 -6.91 2.14
CA GLU A 160 2.34 -8.33 2.43
C GLU A 160 3.67 -8.88 1.91
N ALA A 161 4.09 -8.45 0.71
CA ALA A 161 5.36 -8.88 0.14
C ALA A 161 6.56 -8.37 0.94
N ALA A 162 6.56 -7.09 1.32
CA ALA A 162 7.60 -6.49 2.15
C ALA A 162 7.66 -7.14 3.55
N HIS A 163 6.50 -7.35 4.18
CA HIS A 163 6.41 -8.02 5.46
C HIS A 163 6.99 -9.43 5.41
N SER A 164 6.65 -10.21 4.37
CA SER A 164 7.19 -11.56 4.17
C SER A 164 8.72 -11.58 3.95
N ALA A 165 9.29 -10.46 3.50
CA ALA A 165 10.73 -10.28 3.33
C ALA A 165 11.43 -9.75 4.60
N GLY A 166 10.71 -9.54 5.70
CA GLY A 166 11.25 -8.97 6.94
C GLY A 166 11.40 -7.44 6.93
N ASP A 167 10.89 -6.75 5.90
CA ASP A 167 10.92 -5.30 5.80
C ASP A 167 9.62 -4.71 6.35
N LEU A 168 9.55 -4.63 7.68
CA LEU A 168 8.38 -4.11 8.38
C LEU A 168 8.14 -2.61 8.09
N THR A 169 9.21 -1.83 7.90
CA THR A 169 9.10 -0.41 7.57
C THR A 169 8.36 -0.22 6.25
N THR A 170 8.82 -0.86 5.18
CA THR A 170 8.12 -0.80 3.89
C THR A 170 6.73 -1.40 3.99
N ALA A 171 6.53 -2.50 4.74
CA ALA A 171 5.21 -3.09 4.92
C ALA A 171 4.19 -2.09 5.49
N CYS A 172 4.56 -1.43 6.59
CA CYS A 172 3.73 -0.45 7.25
C CYS A 172 3.41 0.77 6.35
N GLU A 173 4.37 1.24 5.53
CA GLU A 173 4.13 2.33 4.57
C GLU A 173 3.09 1.93 3.52
N GLN A 174 3.21 0.71 2.98
CA GLN A 174 2.28 0.21 1.97
C GLN A 174 0.89 -0.06 2.56
N TRP A 175 0.82 -0.59 3.78
CA TRP A 175 -0.45 -0.77 4.49
C TRP A 175 -1.13 0.56 4.79
N GLN A 176 -0.39 1.61 5.16
CA GLN A 176 -0.97 2.95 5.35
C GLN A 176 -1.61 3.48 4.06
N MET A 177 -0.90 3.38 2.94
CA MET A 177 -1.45 3.78 1.63
C MET A 177 -2.66 2.94 1.24
N ALA A 178 -2.65 1.63 1.52
CA ALA A 178 -3.79 0.75 1.28
C ALA A 178 -5.00 1.13 2.14
N ARG A 179 -4.79 1.42 3.43
CA ARG A 179 -5.82 1.89 4.38
C ARG A 179 -6.54 3.10 3.82
N THR A 180 -5.81 4.16 3.47
CA THR A 180 -6.39 5.38 2.89
C THR A 180 -7.14 5.11 1.58
N ALA A 181 -6.59 4.28 0.70
CA ALA A 181 -7.21 3.95 -0.58
C ALA A 181 -8.52 3.13 -0.43
N TYR A 182 -8.58 2.20 0.54
CA TYR A 182 -9.82 1.47 0.83
C TYR A 182 -10.89 2.38 1.46
N LEU A 183 -10.50 3.36 2.28
CA LEU A 183 -11.43 4.37 2.78
C LEU A 183 -12.03 5.20 1.63
N GLN A 184 -11.18 5.65 0.70
CA GLN A 184 -11.62 6.37 -0.51
C GLN A 184 -12.51 5.51 -1.43
N ALA A 185 -12.31 4.19 -1.44
CA ALA A 185 -13.15 3.25 -2.17
C ALA A 185 -14.51 2.99 -1.49
N GLY A 186 -14.73 3.47 -0.25
CA GLY A 186 -15.91 3.15 0.54
C GLY A 186 -15.89 1.74 1.16
N GLU A 187 -14.74 1.06 1.14
CA GLU A 187 -14.58 -0.31 1.63
C GLU A 187 -14.16 -0.34 3.11
N ALA A 188 -15.09 0.05 3.98
CA ALA A 188 -14.86 0.23 5.42
C ALA A 188 -14.33 -1.03 6.13
N GLU A 189 -14.76 -2.23 5.70
CA GLU A 189 -14.24 -3.47 6.29
C GLU A 189 -12.76 -3.70 5.96
N HIS A 190 -12.33 -3.45 4.72
CA HIS A 190 -10.93 -3.57 4.34
C HIS A 190 -10.07 -2.56 5.10
N HIS A 191 -10.56 -1.33 5.22
CA HIS A 191 -9.92 -0.29 6.04
C HIS A 191 -9.69 -0.77 7.49
N ALA A 192 -10.73 -1.27 8.16
CA ALA A 192 -10.63 -1.76 9.55
C ALA A 192 -9.70 -2.98 9.69
N ARG A 193 -9.70 -3.89 8.71
CA ARG A 193 -8.77 -5.04 8.69
C ARG A 193 -7.31 -4.60 8.61
N ILE A 194 -7.01 -3.59 7.79
CA ILE A 194 -5.65 -3.08 7.65
C ILE A 194 -5.20 -2.34 8.90
N GLU A 195 -6.06 -1.52 9.51
CA GLU A 195 -5.75 -0.89 10.79
C GLU A 195 -5.39 -1.91 11.87
N LYS A 196 -6.20 -2.98 11.98
CA LYS A 196 -5.90 -4.07 12.91
C LYS A 196 -4.55 -4.71 12.59
N ARG A 197 -4.29 -5.01 11.31
CA ARG A 197 -3.00 -5.58 10.86
C ARG A 197 -1.82 -4.67 11.24
N MET A 198 -1.93 -3.36 11.02
CA MET A 198 -0.87 -2.42 11.34
C MET A 198 -0.61 -2.36 12.85
N ARG A 199 -1.65 -2.37 13.69
CA ARG A 199 -1.50 -2.46 15.16
C ARG A 199 -0.86 -3.78 15.60
N ASP A 200 -1.34 -4.90 15.06
CA ASP A 200 -0.86 -6.24 15.43
C ASP A 200 0.62 -6.45 15.07
N ASN A 201 1.12 -5.76 14.04
CA ASN A 201 2.52 -5.84 13.60
C ASN A 201 3.39 -4.69 14.13
N GLY A 202 2.87 -3.85 15.03
CA GLY A 202 3.64 -2.79 15.68
C GLY A 202 4.04 -1.65 14.75
N CYS A 203 3.23 -1.34 13.73
CA CYS A 203 3.45 -0.13 12.93
C CYS A 203 3.36 1.12 13.81
N PRO A 204 4.16 2.17 13.53
CA PRO A 204 4.15 3.41 14.31
C PRO A 204 2.74 3.98 14.49
N THR A 205 2.42 4.43 15.71
CA THR A 205 1.07 4.91 16.06
C THR A 205 0.68 6.19 15.33
N ASP A 206 1.67 7.01 14.96
CA ASP A 206 1.48 8.17 14.08
C ASP A 206 1.04 7.76 12.67
N TRP A 207 1.25 6.51 12.24
CA TRP A 207 0.69 6.03 10.97
C TRP A 207 -0.74 5.54 11.17
N VAL A 208 -1.02 4.83 12.27
CA VAL A 208 -2.35 4.26 12.54
C VAL A 208 -3.40 5.32 12.91
N LEU A 209 -3.01 6.42 13.58
CA LEU A 209 -3.93 7.38 14.18
C LEU A 209 -4.22 8.63 13.34
N THR A 210 -3.51 8.85 12.23
CA THR A 210 -3.73 10.02 11.38
C THR A 210 -4.13 9.62 9.96
N ASP A 211 -5.20 10.22 9.48
CA ASP A 211 -5.58 10.19 8.07
C ASP A 211 -4.78 11.28 7.34
N PHE A 212 -3.88 10.88 6.44
CA PHE A 212 -3.08 11.78 5.59
C PHE A 212 -3.73 12.00 4.23
#